data_AF-A0A9E1NVN1-F1
#
_entry.id   AF-A0A9E1NVN1-F1
#
_cell.length_a   1.000
_cell.length_b   1.000
_cell.length_c   1.000
_cell.angle_alpha   90.00
_cell.angle_beta   90.00
_cell.angle_gamma   90.00
#
_symmetry.space_group_name_H-M   'P 1'
#
loop_
_entity.id
_entity.type
_entity.pdbx_description
1 polymer ?
#
loop_
_entity_poly.entity_id
_entity_poly.type
_entity_poly.pdbx_seq_one_letter_code
_entity_poly.pdbx_strand_id
1 'polypeptide(L)'
;MPATANFKESLLPLEKMRLLLPEAKKNYAQAEPFPHVYFDDFFDNNVVERLLEEFPGENDIDWIKYYDGHQKKLANENEQNIGLFSRHFLYSLNSSLFLKFLEELTGITNLISDPSFRGGGLHSIYRGGKLGVHAD
;
A
#
# COMPACT_ATOMS: atom_id res chain seq x y z
N MET A 1 14.04 -5.21 22.61
CA MET A 1 15.17 -4.38 22.17
C MET A 1 14.65 -3.44 21.10
N PRO A 2 15.03 -2.14 21.05
CA PRO A 2 14.60 -1.30 19.94
C PRO A 2 15.31 -1.84 18.71
N ALA A 3 14.55 -2.42 17.78
CA ALA A 3 15.08 -2.89 16.52
C ALA A 3 15.55 -1.67 15.74
N THR A 4 16.85 -1.37 15.79
CA THR A 4 17.49 -0.32 14.99
C THR A 4 17.09 -0.53 13.54
N ALA A 5 16.39 0.45 12.95
CA ALA A 5 16.04 0.41 11.55
C ALA A 5 17.34 0.27 10.73
N ASN A 6 17.47 -0.86 10.03
CA ASN A 6 18.61 -1.10 9.16
C ASN A 6 18.40 -0.33 7.86
N PHE A 7 18.83 0.94 7.82
CA PHE A 7 18.74 1.81 6.63
C PHE A 7 19.73 1.45 5.51
N LYS A 8 20.28 0.23 5.51
CA LYS A 8 21.24 -0.19 4.47
C LYS A 8 20.56 -0.65 3.18
N GLU A 9 19.27 -0.95 3.24
CA GLU A 9 18.52 -1.53 2.13
C GLU A 9 17.20 -0.78 1.93
N SER A 10 16.75 -0.70 0.67
CA SER A 10 15.46 -0.11 0.34
C SER A 10 14.34 -1.08 0.73
N LEU A 11 13.22 -0.54 1.24
CA LEU A 11 11.98 -1.33 1.41
C LEU A 11 11.30 -1.62 0.07
N LEU A 12 11.57 -0.83 -0.96
CA LEU A 12 11.05 -1.09 -2.29
C LEU A 12 11.86 -2.22 -2.95
N PRO A 13 11.20 -3.21 -3.60
CA PRO A 13 11.87 -4.32 -4.25
C PRO A 13 12.42 -3.87 -5.62
N LEU A 14 13.43 -3.00 -5.62
CA LEU A 14 13.92 -2.27 -6.80
C LEU A 14 14.28 -3.18 -7.97
N GLU A 15 14.91 -4.32 -7.69
CA GLU A 15 15.28 -5.28 -8.72
C GLU A 15 14.04 -5.99 -9.31
N LYS A 16 13.07 -6.39 -8.48
CA LYS A 16 11.80 -6.95 -8.98
C LYS A 16 11.04 -5.92 -9.81
N MET A 17 10.94 -4.67 -9.33
CA MET A 17 10.32 -3.57 -10.09
C MET A 17 10.94 -3.45 -11.49
N ARG A 18 12.27 -3.41 -11.58
CA ARG A 18 13.00 -3.31 -12.86
C ARG A 18 12.73 -4.51 -13.78
N LEU A 19 12.73 -5.72 -13.22
CA LEU A 19 12.56 -6.96 -13.99
C LEU A 19 11.12 -7.16 -14.49
N LEU A 20 10.12 -6.78 -13.69
CA LEU A 20 8.70 -6.96 -14.01
C LEU A 20 8.18 -5.91 -15.00
N LEU A 21 8.73 -4.70 -14.96
CA LEU A 21 8.17 -3.52 -15.65
C LEU A 21 7.89 -3.72 -17.15
N PRO A 22 8.78 -4.31 -17.98
CA PRO A 22 8.54 -4.41 -19.42
C PRO A 22 7.27 -5.20 -19.77
N GLU A 23 7.07 -6.35 -19.12
CA GLU A 23 5.90 -7.20 -19.38
C GLU A 23 4.67 -6.68 -18.62
N ALA A 24 4.85 -6.17 -17.41
CA ALA A 24 3.78 -5.58 -16.61
C ALA A 24 3.07 -4.44 -17.33
N LYS A 25 3.83 -3.57 -18.01
CA LYS A 25 3.29 -2.45 -18.79
C LYS A 25 2.35 -2.92 -19.90
N LYS A 26 2.75 -3.96 -20.63
CA LYS A 26 1.95 -4.54 -21.70
C LYS A 26 0.69 -5.21 -21.13
N ASN A 27 0.86 -6.01 -20.08
CA ASN A 27 -0.24 -6.72 -19.44
C ASN A 27 -1.26 -5.76 -18.84
N TYR A 28 -0.81 -4.72 -18.15
CA TYR A 28 -1.67 -3.64 -17.63
C TYR A 28 -2.52 -3.03 -18.74
N ALA A 29 -1.90 -2.60 -19.85
CA ALA A 29 -2.60 -1.92 -20.92
C ALA A 29 -3.58 -2.81 -21.70
N GLN A 30 -3.36 -4.13 -21.71
CA GLN A 30 -4.15 -5.11 -22.46
C GLN A 30 -5.15 -5.86 -21.58
N ALA A 31 -5.16 -5.62 -20.28
CA ALA A 31 -6.02 -6.34 -19.36
C ALA A 31 -7.48 -5.93 -19.53
N GLU A 32 -8.37 -6.92 -19.41
CA GLU A 32 -9.82 -6.78 -19.54
C GLU A 32 -10.48 -7.15 -18.20
N PRO A 33 -11.59 -6.50 -17.80
CA PRO A 33 -12.40 -5.54 -18.55
C PRO A 33 -11.92 -4.07 -18.44
N PHE A 34 -10.81 -3.84 -17.75
CA PHE A 34 -10.16 -2.53 -17.61
C PHE A 34 -8.66 -2.73 -17.33
N PRO A 35 -7.81 -1.71 -17.57
CA PRO A 35 -6.38 -1.81 -17.32
C PRO A 35 -6.06 -2.17 -15.86
N HIS A 36 -5.40 -3.30 -15.65
CA HIS A 36 -5.00 -3.78 -14.32
C HIS A 36 -3.81 -4.74 -14.40
N VAL A 37 -3.05 -4.82 -13.31
CA VAL A 37 -1.96 -5.80 -13.14
C VAL A 37 -1.84 -6.15 -11.65
N TYR A 38 -1.35 -7.34 -11.36
CA TYR A 38 -1.00 -7.77 -10.00
C TYR A 38 0.37 -8.44 -10.00
N PHE A 39 1.02 -8.44 -8.85
CA PHE A 39 2.31 -9.10 -8.65
C PHE A 39 2.24 -9.93 -7.37
N ASP A 40 2.37 -11.24 -7.52
CA ASP A 40 2.55 -12.14 -6.39
C ASP A 40 3.93 -11.89 -5.76
N ASP A 41 4.00 -11.98 -4.43
CA ASP A 41 5.24 -11.89 -3.65
C ASP A 41 6.11 -10.66 -3.98
N PHE A 42 5.46 -9.51 -4.22
CA PHE A 42 6.14 -8.28 -4.63
C PHE A 42 7.14 -7.81 -3.56
N PHE A 43 6.74 -7.77 -2.29
CA PHE A 43 7.63 -7.47 -1.17
C PHE A 43 8.19 -8.75 -0.56
N ASP A 44 9.37 -8.64 0.05
CA ASP A 44 9.99 -9.75 0.76
C ASP A 44 9.28 -10.03 2.09
N ASN A 45 9.19 -11.31 2.47
CA ASN A 45 8.42 -11.76 3.64
C ASN A 45 8.82 -11.05 4.94
N ASN A 46 10.10 -10.75 5.13
CA ASN A 46 10.59 -10.03 6.31
C ASN A 46 10.01 -8.60 6.42
N VAL A 47 9.76 -7.93 5.29
CA VAL A 47 9.10 -6.60 5.28
C VAL A 47 7.65 -6.79 5.70
N VAL A 48 6.96 -7.77 5.13
CA VAL A 48 5.53 -8.03 5.43
C VAL A 48 5.32 -8.45 6.88
N GLU A 49 6.17 -9.34 7.41
CA GLU A 49 6.13 -9.77 8.82
C GLU A 49 6.33 -8.58 9.76
N ARG A 50 7.27 -7.69 9.45
CA ARG A 50 7.54 -6.48 10.25
C ARG A 50 6.38 -5.48 10.19
N LEU A 51 5.69 -5.35 9.05
CA LEU A 51 4.46 -4.56 8.95
C LEU A 51 3.35 -5.15 9.81
N LEU A 52 3.21 -6.47 9.81
CA LEU A 52 2.19 -7.17 10.60
C LEU A 52 2.43 -7.01 12.11
N GLU A 53 3.69 -7.05 12.56
CA GLU A 53 4.06 -6.80 13.97
C GLU A 53 3.64 -5.40 14.46
N GLU A 54 3.65 -4.40 13.58
CA GLU A 54 3.22 -3.03 13.91
C GLU A 54 1.73 -2.78 13.65
N PHE A 55 1.01 -3.71 13.01
CA PHE A 55 -0.36 -3.48 12.60
C PHE A 55 -1.30 -3.52 13.82
N PRO A 56 -2.08 -2.45 14.09
CA PRO A 56 -2.88 -2.38 15.29
C PRO A 56 -4.12 -3.28 15.23
N GLY A 57 -4.50 -3.83 16.38
CA GLY A 57 -5.78 -4.49 16.59
C GLY A 57 -6.96 -3.51 16.62
N GLU A 58 -8.18 -4.06 16.67
CA GLU A 58 -9.44 -3.30 16.63
C GLU A 58 -9.57 -2.23 17.73
N ASN A 59 -8.91 -2.43 18.87
CA ASN A 59 -9.03 -1.57 20.05
C ASN A 59 -7.73 -0.85 20.41
N ASP A 60 -6.68 -0.97 19.59
CA ASP A 60 -5.35 -0.45 19.94
C ASP A 60 -5.18 1.04 19.60
N ILE A 61 -5.98 1.55 18.66
CA ILE A 61 -5.94 2.94 18.19
C ILE A 61 -7.36 3.49 17.95
N ASP A 62 -7.45 4.81 17.83
CA ASP A 62 -8.69 5.51 17.47
C ASP A 62 -9.01 5.35 15.98
N TRP A 63 -9.63 4.24 15.62
CA TRP A 63 -10.05 3.96 14.25
C TRP A 63 -11.19 4.87 13.77
N ILE A 64 -11.10 5.29 12.50
CA ILE A 64 -12.25 5.83 11.76
C ILE A 64 -13.14 4.63 11.38
N LYS A 65 -14.38 4.63 11.88
CA LYS A 65 -15.35 3.55 11.64
C LYS A 65 -16.28 3.89 10.50
N TYR A 66 -16.18 3.13 9.43
CA TYR A 66 -17.06 3.25 8.27
C TYR A 66 -18.09 2.13 8.28
N TYR A 67 -19.19 2.35 9.03
CA TYR A 67 -20.28 1.38 9.22
C TYR A 67 -21.57 1.95 8.65
N ASP A 68 -21.81 1.67 7.38
CA ASP A 68 -23.00 2.12 6.66
C ASP A 68 -23.53 0.99 5.74
N GLY A 69 -24.52 1.32 4.91
CA GLY A 69 -25.14 0.36 3.98
C GLY A 69 -24.15 -0.22 2.95
N HIS A 70 -23.05 0.47 2.67
CA HIS A 70 -22.09 0.15 1.61
C HIS A 70 -20.78 -0.41 2.16
N GLN A 71 -20.37 -0.03 3.36
CA GLN A 71 -19.09 -0.45 3.94
C GLN A 71 -19.22 -0.79 5.42
N LYS A 72 -18.41 -1.76 5.85
CA LYS A 72 -18.14 -2.09 7.24
C LYS A 72 -16.65 -2.37 7.37
N LYS A 73 -15.88 -1.30 7.58
CA LYS A 73 -14.41 -1.31 7.69
C LYS A 73 -13.91 -0.30 8.71
N LEU A 74 -12.66 -0.50 9.14
CA LEU A 74 -11.88 0.47 9.90
C LEU A 74 -10.85 1.14 8.99
N ALA A 75 -10.54 2.40 9.25
CA ALA A 75 -9.42 3.09 8.60
C ALA A 75 -8.66 4.01 9.55
N ASN A 76 -7.42 4.32 9.23
CA ASN A 76 -6.65 5.35 9.89
C ASN A 76 -5.65 6.01 8.94
N GLU A 77 -5.74 7.33 8.81
CA GLU A 77 -4.82 8.17 8.04
C GLU A 77 -3.92 9.03 8.94
N ASN A 78 -4.15 9.00 10.27
CA ASN A 78 -3.31 9.73 11.23
C ASN A 78 -2.01 8.97 11.47
N GLU A 79 -0.92 9.52 10.93
CA GLU A 79 0.44 9.01 11.04
C GLU A 79 0.89 8.68 12.46
N GLN A 80 0.37 9.37 13.49
CA GLN A 80 0.73 9.07 14.88
C GLN A 80 0.26 7.68 15.33
N ASN A 81 -0.78 7.14 14.69
CA ASN A 81 -1.29 5.80 14.94
C ASN A 81 -0.60 4.74 14.07
N ILE A 82 0.34 5.13 13.21
CA ILE A 82 1.05 4.24 12.30
C ILE A 82 2.45 3.99 12.85
N GLY A 83 2.80 2.71 13.02
CA GLY A 83 4.12 2.28 13.47
C GLY A 83 5.25 2.87 12.61
N LEU A 84 6.45 2.99 13.19
CA LEU A 84 7.56 3.69 12.53
C LEU A 84 8.02 2.98 11.25
N PHE A 85 8.08 1.64 11.27
CA PHE A 85 8.43 0.86 10.09
C PHE A 85 7.35 0.97 9.02
N SER A 86 6.08 0.90 9.41
CA SER A 86 4.92 1.03 8.54
C SER A 86 4.83 2.40 7.89
N ARG A 87 5.11 3.48 8.63
CA ARG A 87 5.24 4.83 8.05
C ARG A 87 6.36 4.92 7.02
N HIS A 88 7.52 4.38 7.34
CA HIS A 88 8.64 4.37 6.40
C HIS A 88 8.30 3.59 5.11
N PHE A 89 7.57 2.48 5.23
CA PHE A 89 7.04 1.73 4.10
C PHE A 89 6.06 2.56 3.26
N LEU A 90 5.06 3.20 3.89
CA LEU A 90 4.09 4.05 3.18
C LEU A 90 4.75 5.25 2.48
N TYR A 91 5.74 5.88 3.12
CA TYR A 91 6.54 6.92 2.47
C TYR A 91 7.35 6.39 1.28
N SER A 92 7.84 5.15 1.37
CA SER A 92 8.53 4.51 0.25
C SER A 92 7.58 4.30 -0.94
N LEU A 93 6.33 3.90 -0.68
CA LEU A 93 5.26 3.82 -1.69
C LEU A 93 4.84 5.18 -2.24
N ASN A 94 5.05 6.27 -1.49
CA ASN A 94 4.80 7.64 -1.96
C ASN A 94 6.05 8.33 -2.54
N SER A 95 7.18 7.61 -2.60
CA SER A 95 8.44 8.19 -3.07
C SER A 95 8.45 8.37 -4.58
N SER A 96 9.26 9.32 -5.06
CA SER A 96 9.45 9.54 -6.50
C SER A 96 9.94 8.30 -7.26
N LEU A 97 10.61 7.36 -6.58
CA LEU A 97 11.05 6.10 -7.17
C LEU A 97 9.88 5.18 -7.48
N PHE A 98 8.93 5.06 -6.55
CA PHE A 98 7.72 4.28 -6.77
C PHE A 98 6.76 4.97 -7.75
N LEU A 99 6.62 6.30 -7.66
CA LEU A 99 5.81 7.08 -8.61
C LEU A 99 6.31 6.87 -10.05
N LYS A 100 7.61 7.00 -10.31
CA LYS A 100 8.16 6.76 -11.66
C LYS A 100 7.90 5.34 -12.17
N PHE A 101 8.00 4.34 -11.30
CA PHE A 101 7.65 2.97 -11.66
C PHE A 101 6.16 2.86 -12.06
N LEU A 102 5.25 3.47 -11.30
CA LEU A 102 3.83 3.51 -11.65
C LEU A 102 3.57 4.30 -12.94
N GLU A 103 4.24 5.43 -13.16
CA GLU A 103 4.10 6.22 -14.38
C GLU A 103 4.54 5.42 -15.61
N GLU A 104 5.67 4.73 -15.53
CA GLU A 104 6.17 3.90 -16.62
C GLU A 104 5.29 2.68 -16.90
N LEU A 105 4.78 2.05 -15.84
CA LEU A 105 3.90 0.89 -15.89
C LEU A 105 2.54 1.22 -16.48
N THR A 106 1.92 2.30 -15.99
CA THR A 106 0.54 2.66 -16.34
C THR A 106 0.43 3.57 -17.56
N GLY A 107 1.49 4.32 -17.88
CA GLY A 107 1.48 5.40 -18.87
C GLY A 107 0.83 6.69 -18.39
N ILE A 108 0.35 6.76 -17.15
CA ILE A 108 -0.18 7.98 -16.54
C ILE A 108 1.02 8.83 -16.09
N THR A 109 1.07 10.09 -16.52
CA THR A 109 2.22 10.96 -16.25
C THR A 109 1.87 12.03 -15.21
N ASN A 110 2.90 12.51 -14.52
CA ASN A 110 2.82 13.53 -13.47
C ASN A 110 1.98 13.06 -12.27
N LEU A 111 2.22 11.81 -11.83
CA LEU A 111 1.58 11.31 -10.61
C LEU A 111 2.00 12.15 -9.41
N ILE A 112 1.01 12.49 -8.58
CA ILE A 112 1.21 13.24 -7.33
C ILE A 112 0.96 12.26 -6.19
N SER A 113 1.95 12.06 -5.33
CA SER A 113 1.80 11.30 -4.09
C SER A 113 0.80 11.97 -3.15
N ASP A 114 0.07 11.19 -2.38
CA ASP A 114 -0.75 11.70 -1.29
C ASP A 114 -0.02 11.56 0.06
N PRO A 115 0.59 12.65 0.57
CA PRO A 115 1.28 12.60 1.86
C PRO A 115 0.32 12.50 3.06
N SER A 116 -0.99 12.68 2.85
CA SER A 116 -1.99 12.61 3.92
C SER A 116 -2.52 11.20 4.18
N PHE A 117 -2.14 10.23 3.34
CA PHE A 117 -2.63 8.84 3.39
C PHE A 117 -4.15 8.71 3.37
N ARG A 118 -4.84 9.64 2.72
CA ARG A 118 -6.30 9.61 2.60
C ARG A 118 -6.71 8.45 1.71
N GLY A 119 -7.25 7.41 2.33
CA GLY A 119 -7.55 6.13 1.66
C GLY A 119 -6.32 5.24 1.38
N GLY A 120 -5.10 5.74 1.65
CA GLY A 120 -3.84 4.99 1.53
C GLY A 120 -3.20 4.60 2.87
N GLY A 121 -3.85 4.93 3.98
CA GLY A 121 -3.40 4.60 5.34
C GLY A 121 -3.73 3.17 5.76
N LEU A 122 -3.91 2.96 7.06
CA LEU A 122 -4.28 1.65 7.58
C LEU A 122 -5.74 1.34 7.28
N HIS A 123 -6.03 0.12 6.82
CA HIS A 123 -7.39 -0.36 6.61
C HIS A 123 -7.55 -1.77 7.16
N SER A 124 -8.65 -2.03 7.87
CA SER A 124 -8.94 -3.37 8.41
C SER A 124 -10.41 -3.75 8.22
N ILE A 125 -10.63 -4.97 7.74
CA ILE A 125 -11.96 -5.56 7.53
C ILE A 125 -12.01 -6.89 8.28
N TYR A 126 -12.74 -6.91 9.40
CA TYR A 126 -12.95 -8.11 10.20
C TYR A 126 -14.02 -9.04 9.59
N ARG A 127 -14.15 -10.24 10.14
CA ARG A 127 -15.21 -11.19 9.75
C ARG A 127 -16.58 -10.51 9.81
N GLY A 128 -17.31 -10.59 8.69
CA GLY A 128 -18.61 -9.93 8.52
C GLY A 128 -18.52 -8.44 8.15
N GLY A 129 -17.32 -7.92 7.91
CA GLY A 129 -17.08 -6.62 7.27
C GLY A 129 -17.32 -6.67 5.76
N LYS A 130 -17.34 -5.51 5.11
CA LYS A 130 -17.55 -5.38 3.66
C LYS A 130 -17.01 -4.07 3.11
N LEU A 131 -16.70 -4.08 1.82
CA LEU A 131 -16.55 -2.88 0.99
C LEU A 131 -17.40 -3.12 -0.26
N GLY A 132 -18.45 -2.33 -0.43
CA GLY A 132 -19.37 -2.46 -1.55
C GLY A 132 -18.70 -2.12 -2.88
N VAL A 133 -19.30 -2.58 -3.98
CA VAL A 133 -18.83 -2.26 -5.34
C VAL A 133 -18.96 -0.75 -5.57
N HIS A 134 -17.89 -0.14 -6.06
CA HIS A 134 -17.80 1.26 -6.44
C HIS A 134 -16.76 1.41 -7.57
N ALA A 135 -16.76 2.56 -8.22
CA ALA A 135 -15.70 2.99 -9.12
C ALA A 135 -14.98 4.16 -8.45
N ASP A 136 -13.67 4.04 -8.31
CA ASP A 136 -12.77 5.08 -7.77
C ASP A 136 -12.36 6.10 -8.84
#